data_AF-A0AAW2KE57-F1
#
_entry.id   AF-A0AAW2KE57-F1
#
_cell.length_a   1.000
_cell.length_b   1.000
_cell.length_c   1.000
_cell.angle_alpha   90.00
_cell.angle_beta   90.00
_cell.angle_gamma   90.00
#
_symmetry.space_group_name_H-M   'P 1'
#
loop_
_entity.id
_entity.type
_entity.pdbx_description
1 polymer ?
#
loop_
_entity_poly.entity_id
_entity_poly.type
_entity_poly.pdbx_seq_one_letter_code
_entity_poly.pdbx_strand_id
1 'polypeptide(L)'
;MATKPIQRVVIYPKEEDVAVNLQPHVAVLSDKAIAEKGYFTVVLSGGTLVHTLRKLTQSPLKETMNWSKWLIFWVDERVVPLDNPESNYHLALKGFLSKEFGGPLFNELWHPTVMPSMSIFAWRLLNNFIPVDARLKEKGMVIVSKCCCCENIETIEHLFLNSSSVKEVPGVLIRDSRGKLIMAYYDFLGDQTNTFAELYGFLEVPIPKNNIYPIHYSPSAEAVAKDYEARLRKLVEDKVLPLSPTGFPQFDLMLLGLGPDGHVASLFPNRTQPNNLYDWVTYINDSPKPPPKRITFTFPVINSAKHIAMVVTGAEEAKAVVITLENLQVRPRLPCYWLKPQVSLTWFLDWDAASKLPHNFYQK
;
A
#
# COMPACT_ATOMS: atom_id res chain seq x y z
N MET A 1 -18.64 19.34 27.14
CA MET A 1 -17.61 20.16 26.47
C MET A 1 -16.62 19.22 25.83
N ALA A 2 -16.40 19.26 24.52
CA ALA A 2 -15.37 18.44 23.88
C ALA A 2 -14.00 18.90 24.38
N THR A 3 -13.25 18.01 25.02
CA THR A 3 -11.87 18.26 25.43
C THR A 3 -11.02 18.51 24.19
N LYS A 4 -10.20 19.56 24.18
CA LYS A 4 -9.27 19.84 23.09
C LYS A 4 -8.34 18.62 22.91
N PRO A 5 -8.09 18.15 21.67
CA PRO A 5 -7.20 17.02 21.46
C PRO A 5 -5.81 17.31 21.99
N ILE A 6 -5.16 16.27 22.50
CA ILE A 6 -3.76 16.35 22.92
C ILE A 6 -2.92 16.59 21.66
N GLN A 7 -2.23 17.73 21.61
CA GLN A 7 -1.33 18.06 20.53
C GLN A 7 0.11 17.75 20.94
N ARG A 8 0.81 16.92 20.16
CA ARG A 8 2.21 16.57 20.37
C ARG A 8 3.00 16.84 19.09
N VAL A 9 4.22 17.33 19.25
CA VAL A 9 5.19 17.50 18.16
C VAL A 9 6.45 16.75 18.55
N VAL A 10 6.92 15.88 17.65
CA VAL A 10 8.17 15.14 17.79
C VAL A 10 9.00 15.41 16.53
N ILE A 11 10.27 15.74 16.74
CA ILE A 11 11.18 16.19 15.69
C ILE A 11 12.39 15.26 15.68
N TYR A 12 12.77 14.78 14.50
CA TYR A 12 13.88 13.86 14.31
C TYR A 12 14.91 14.42 13.32
N PRO A 13 16.18 13.96 13.35
CA PRO A 13 17.20 14.50 12.47
C PRO A 13 16.93 14.29 10.98
N LYS A 14 16.44 13.10 10.60
CA LYS A 14 16.24 12.71 9.20
C LYS A 14 14.85 12.10 8.95
N GLU A 15 14.46 12.06 7.68
CA GLU A 15 13.25 11.37 7.22
C GLU A 15 13.24 9.89 7.65
N GLU A 16 14.38 9.19 7.61
CA GLU A 16 14.43 7.79 8.04
C GLU A 16 14.13 7.63 9.54
N ASP A 17 14.54 8.59 10.36
CA ASP A 17 14.28 8.58 11.80
C ASP A 17 12.80 8.82 12.11
N VAL A 18 12.14 9.69 11.34
CA VAL A 18 10.68 9.85 11.38
C VAL A 18 10.00 8.50 11.12
N ALA A 19 10.45 7.78 10.10
CA ALA A 19 9.87 6.49 9.73
C ALA A 19 10.07 5.40 10.79
N VAL A 20 11.25 5.36 11.44
CA VAL A 20 11.54 4.42 12.53
C VAL A 20 10.71 4.74 13.78
N ASN A 21 10.54 6.02 14.11
CA ASN A 21 9.85 6.42 15.34
C ASN A 21 8.32 6.51 15.21
N LEU A 22 7.79 6.55 13.98
CA LEU A 22 6.36 6.39 13.73
C LEU A 22 5.89 4.98 14.12
N GLN A 23 6.74 3.97 14.01
CA GLN A 23 6.32 2.57 14.14
C GLN A 23 5.82 2.19 15.53
N PRO A 24 6.55 2.48 16.63
CA PRO A 24 6.06 2.18 17.97
C PRO A 24 4.74 2.89 18.27
N HIS A 25 4.54 4.10 17.71
CA HIS A 25 3.29 4.83 17.88
C HIS A 25 2.11 4.09 17.21
N VAL A 26 2.28 3.65 15.97
CA VAL A 26 1.25 2.88 15.25
C VAL A 26 0.99 1.53 15.93
N ALA A 27 2.04 0.82 16.36
CA ALA A 27 1.93 -0.47 17.04
C ALA A 27 1.12 -0.36 18.34
N VAL A 28 1.43 0.61 19.20
CA VAL A 28 0.70 0.85 20.45
C VAL A 28 -0.77 1.17 20.21
N LEU A 29 -1.06 2.02 19.22
CA LEU A 29 -2.45 2.34 18.86
C LEU A 29 -3.20 1.13 18.30
N SER A 30 -2.51 0.30 17.50
CA SER A 30 -3.05 -0.93 16.95
C SER A 30 -3.40 -1.93 18.03
N ASP A 31 -2.46 -2.24 18.93
CA ASP A 31 -2.66 -3.20 20.03
C ASP A 31 -3.79 -2.75 20.95
N LYS A 32 -3.83 -1.44 21.27
CA LYS A 32 -4.89 -0.86 22.09
C LYS A 32 -6.26 -0.98 21.42
N ALA A 33 -6.38 -0.62 20.15
CA ALA A 33 -7.65 -0.73 19.42
C ALA A 33 -8.12 -2.18 19.29
N ILE A 34 -7.21 -3.11 18.98
CA ILE A 34 -7.51 -4.53 18.87
C ILE A 34 -7.96 -5.10 20.22
N ALA A 35 -7.33 -4.71 21.32
CA ALA A 35 -7.75 -5.11 22.67
C ALA A 35 -9.13 -4.53 23.05
N GLU A 36 -9.43 -3.28 22.64
CA GLU A 36 -10.70 -2.61 22.97
C GLU A 36 -11.89 -3.11 22.16
N LYS A 37 -11.73 -3.32 20.84
CA LYS A 37 -12.85 -3.60 19.92
C LYS A 37 -12.62 -4.75 18.93
N GLY A 38 -11.48 -5.43 19.02
CA GLY A 38 -11.17 -6.62 18.22
C GLY A 38 -10.57 -6.36 16.84
N TYR A 39 -10.45 -5.10 16.42
CA TYR A 39 -9.83 -4.69 15.15
C TYR A 39 -9.24 -3.28 15.23
N PHE A 40 -8.36 -2.93 14.31
CA PHE A 40 -7.73 -1.61 14.19
C PHE A 40 -8.03 -1.00 12.82
N THR A 41 -8.60 0.21 12.79
CA THR A 41 -8.88 0.94 11.56
C THR A 41 -7.82 2.01 11.32
N VAL A 42 -7.14 1.92 10.18
CA VAL A 42 -6.15 2.91 9.75
C VAL A 42 -6.51 3.48 8.39
N VAL A 43 -6.45 4.80 8.28
CA VAL A 43 -6.70 5.54 7.04
C VAL A 43 -5.37 6.10 6.54
N LEU A 44 -5.04 5.80 5.29
CA LEU A 44 -3.81 6.20 4.64
C LEU A 44 -4.03 7.42 3.75
N SER A 45 -3.00 8.25 3.63
CA SER A 45 -2.87 9.23 2.55
C SER A 45 -1.77 8.79 1.57
N GLY A 46 -1.75 9.42 0.40
CA GLY A 46 -0.72 9.17 -0.61
C GLY A 46 0.60 9.87 -0.35
N GLY A 47 1.40 9.98 -1.41
CA GLY A 47 2.67 10.72 -1.39
C GLY A 47 3.78 9.98 -0.66
N THR A 48 4.73 10.75 -0.12
CA THR A 48 5.95 10.22 0.51
C THR A 48 5.67 9.44 1.80
N LEU A 49 4.52 9.67 2.45
CA LEU A 49 4.07 8.89 3.61
C LEU A 49 4.15 7.39 3.38
N VAL A 50 3.85 6.91 2.16
CA VAL A 50 3.88 5.49 1.85
C VAL A 50 5.29 4.91 2.02
N HIS A 51 6.35 5.68 1.72
CA HIS A 51 7.73 5.26 1.95
C HIS A 51 8.04 5.10 3.44
N THR A 52 7.46 5.96 4.28
CA THR A 52 7.53 5.86 5.74
C THR A 52 6.86 4.57 6.24
N LEU A 53 5.71 4.19 5.67
CA LEU A 53 4.97 2.97 6.06
C LEU A 53 5.72 1.68 5.70
N ARG A 54 6.56 1.69 4.66
CA ARG A 54 7.42 0.54 4.31
C ARG A 54 8.27 0.07 5.49
N LYS A 55 8.63 0.99 6.39
CA LYS A 55 9.42 0.65 7.57
C LYS A 55 8.60 -0.17 8.60
N LEU A 56 7.27 -0.01 8.64
CA LEU A 56 6.37 -0.81 9.49
C LEU A 56 6.36 -2.30 9.12
N THR A 57 6.70 -2.64 7.87
CA THR A 57 6.70 -4.02 7.38
C THR A 57 8.02 -4.75 7.62
N GLN A 58 8.95 -4.11 8.35
CA GLN A 58 10.25 -4.68 8.70
C GLN A 58 10.22 -5.35 10.07
N SER A 59 11.10 -6.35 10.27
CA SER A 59 11.28 -7.02 11.57
C SER A 59 11.87 -6.02 12.59
N PRO A 60 11.47 -6.06 13.88
CA PRO A 60 10.61 -7.08 14.51
C PRO A 60 9.11 -6.81 14.40
N LEU A 61 8.67 -5.59 14.06
CA LEU A 61 7.26 -5.20 14.16
C LEU A 61 6.33 -5.97 13.22
N LYS A 62 6.85 -6.35 12.04
CA LYS A 62 6.15 -7.25 11.13
C LYS A 62 5.67 -8.53 11.80
N GLU A 63 6.47 -9.09 12.71
CA GLU A 63 6.21 -10.37 13.36
C GLU A 63 5.34 -10.22 14.60
N THR A 64 5.38 -9.06 15.25
CA THR A 64 4.65 -8.82 16.51
C THR A 64 3.24 -8.28 16.29
N MET A 65 2.98 -7.56 15.20
CA MET A 65 1.67 -6.92 14.97
C MET A 65 0.62 -7.90 14.43
N ASN A 66 -0.62 -7.77 14.91
CA ASN A 66 -1.73 -8.62 14.49
C ASN A 66 -2.44 -8.09 13.24
N TRP A 67 -1.75 -8.16 12.11
CA TRP A 67 -2.20 -7.64 10.82
C TRP A 67 -3.55 -8.19 10.33
N SER A 68 -3.92 -9.40 10.75
CA SER A 68 -5.22 -10.01 10.42
C SER A 68 -6.42 -9.19 10.91
N LYS A 69 -6.19 -8.30 11.87
CA LYS A 69 -7.18 -7.43 12.52
C LYS A 69 -7.14 -5.98 12.02
N TRP A 70 -6.29 -5.65 11.06
CA TRP A 70 -6.22 -4.31 10.49
C TRP A 70 -7.26 -4.15 9.40
N LEU A 71 -7.94 -3.00 9.37
CA LEU A 71 -8.83 -2.54 8.31
C LEU A 71 -8.25 -1.26 7.70
N ILE A 72 -7.99 -1.27 6.38
CA ILE A 72 -7.27 -0.21 5.67
C ILE A 72 -8.21 0.61 4.80
N PHE A 73 -8.12 1.93 4.91
CA PHE A 73 -8.90 2.91 4.15
C PHE A 73 -7.99 3.99 3.56
N TRP A 74 -8.52 4.83 2.68
CA TRP A 74 -7.81 5.97 2.10
C TRP A 74 -8.57 7.26 2.39
N VAL A 75 -7.85 8.30 2.81
CA VAL A 75 -8.43 9.62 3.07
C VAL A 75 -8.77 10.34 1.76
N ASP A 76 -7.96 10.11 0.72
CA ASP A 76 -8.13 10.67 -0.60
C ASP A 76 -7.58 9.75 -1.68
N GLU A 77 -8.01 9.97 -2.92
CA GLU A 77 -7.51 9.26 -4.09
C GLU A 77 -7.65 10.13 -5.35
N ARG A 78 -6.77 9.88 -6.31
CA ARG A 78 -6.73 10.47 -7.64
C ARG A 78 -7.73 9.68 -8.49
N VAL A 79 -8.54 10.35 -9.30
CA VAL A 79 -9.53 9.67 -10.15
C VAL A 79 -8.85 9.04 -11.37
N VAL A 80 -8.14 7.95 -11.11
CA VAL A 80 -7.40 7.14 -12.06
C VAL A 80 -7.61 5.66 -11.71
N PRO A 81 -7.44 4.73 -12.66
CA PRO A 81 -7.44 3.29 -12.38
C PRO A 81 -6.50 2.90 -11.23
N LEU A 82 -6.83 1.86 -10.47
CA LEU A 82 -6.08 1.44 -9.27
C LEU A 82 -4.69 0.86 -9.57
N ASP A 83 -4.41 0.49 -10.82
CA ASP A 83 -3.10 0.05 -11.31
C ASP A 83 -2.25 1.23 -11.85
N ASN A 84 -2.81 2.44 -11.88
CA ASN A 84 -2.12 3.64 -12.32
C ASN A 84 -1.03 4.03 -11.30
N PRO A 85 0.20 4.39 -11.75
CA PRO A 85 1.28 4.86 -10.88
C PRO A 85 0.92 6.04 -9.95
N GLU A 86 -0.03 6.88 -10.34
CA GLU A 86 -0.49 8.04 -9.56
C GLU A 86 -1.58 7.70 -8.53
N SER A 87 -2.08 6.46 -8.48
CA SER A 87 -3.06 6.02 -7.46
C SER A 87 -2.38 5.88 -6.10
N ASN A 88 -2.99 6.45 -5.05
CA ASN A 88 -2.61 6.26 -3.67
C ASN A 88 -2.73 4.79 -3.24
N TYR A 89 -3.73 4.07 -3.74
CA TYR A 89 -3.84 2.63 -3.57
C TYR A 89 -2.64 1.91 -4.20
N HIS A 90 -2.28 2.22 -5.44
CA HIS A 90 -1.13 1.59 -6.11
C HIS A 90 0.19 1.86 -5.37
N LEU A 91 0.39 3.09 -4.90
CA LEU A 91 1.55 3.46 -4.09
C LEU A 91 1.57 2.62 -2.81
N ALA A 92 0.49 2.61 -2.04
CA ALA A 92 0.39 1.81 -0.82
C ALA A 92 0.55 0.31 -1.10
N LEU A 93 0.06 -0.17 -2.25
CA LEU A 93 0.25 -1.53 -2.69
C LEU A 93 1.74 -1.83 -2.82
N LYS A 94 2.49 -1.05 -3.60
CA LYS A 94 3.93 -1.29 -3.81
C LYS A 94 4.80 -1.04 -2.58
N GLY A 95 4.48 -0.02 -1.78
CA GLY A 95 5.34 0.46 -0.72
C GLY A 95 5.07 -0.16 0.65
N PHE A 96 3.87 -0.71 0.87
CA PHE A 96 3.44 -1.17 2.19
C PHE A 96 2.73 -2.53 2.13
N LEU A 97 1.73 -2.67 1.27
CA LEU A 97 0.86 -3.86 1.29
C LEU A 97 1.52 -5.07 0.61
N SER A 98 2.22 -4.88 -0.51
CA SER A 98 2.86 -5.95 -1.29
C SER A 98 4.38 -5.88 -1.26
N LYS A 99 5.01 -7.02 -1.51
CA LYS A 99 6.46 -7.09 -1.73
C LYS A 99 6.77 -6.51 -3.12
N GLU A 100 7.61 -5.49 -3.19
CA GLU A 100 8.38 -5.26 -4.42
C GLU A 100 9.28 -6.48 -4.66
N PHE A 101 8.94 -7.28 -5.66
CA PHE A 101 9.91 -8.15 -6.31
C PHE A 101 10.92 -7.25 -7.03
N GLY A 102 12.15 -7.16 -6.50
CA GLY A 102 13.18 -6.29 -7.05
C GLY A 102 14.49 -6.19 -6.24
N GLY A 103 14.77 -7.16 -5.37
CA GLY A 103 16.06 -7.21 -4.67
C GLY A 103 17.23 -7.49 -5.62
N PRO A 104 18.49 -7.35 -5.18
CA PRO A 104 19.68 -7.63 -6.00
C PRO A 104 19.62 -8.98 -6.72
N LEU A 105 19.14 -10.02 -6.01
CA LEU A 105 18.94 -11.37 -6.55
C LEU A 105 17.87 -11.41 -7.67
N PHE A 106 16.82 -10.59 -7.61
CA PHE A 106 15.79 -10.52 -8.66
C PHE A 106 16.34 -9.83 -9.93
N ASN A 107 17.14 -8.77 -9.78
CA ASN A 107 17.80 -8.11 -10.91
C ASN A 107 18.93 -8.98 -11.52
N GLU A 108 19.52 -9.89 -10.73
CA GLU A 108 20.41 -10.93 -11.24
C GLU A 108 19.62 -12.02 -12.00
N LEU A 109 18.48 -12.48 -11.46
CA LEU A 109 17.68 -13.59 -12.01
C LEU A 109 16.82 -13.21 -13.23
N TRP A 110 16.42 -11.94 -13.36
CA TRP A 110 15.40 -11.51 -14.32
C TRP A 110 15.83 -10.24 -15.06
N HIS A 111 15.93 -10.28 -16.40
CA HIS A 111 16.27 -9.12 -17.22
C HIS A 111 14.99 -8.42 -17.71
N PRO A 112 14.85 -7.09 -17.58
CA PRO A 112 13.59 -6.37 -17.80
C PRO A 112 13.06 -6.41 -19.23
N THR A 113 13.90 -6.76 -20.21
CA THR A 113 13.54 -6.85 -21.63
C THR A 113 13.47 -8.28 -22.17
N VAL A 114 13.73 -9.28 -21.33
CA VAL A 114 13.75 -10.69 -21.72
C VAL A 114 12.61 -11.41 -21.02
N MET A 115 11.88 -12.28 -21.74
CA MET A 115 10.79 -13.04 -21.15
C MET A 115 11.25 -13.74 -19.87
N PRO A 116 10.43 -13.79 -18.82
CA PRO A 116 10.84 -14.33 -17.53
C PRO A 116 11.48 -15.73 -17.64
N SER A 117 10.86 -16.66 -18.38
CA SER A 117 11.38 -18.01 -18.61
C SER A 117 12.81 -18.03 -19.17
N MET A 118 13.11 -17.11 -20.08
CA MET A 118 14.42 -16.97 -20.71
C MET A 118 15.44 -16.30 -19.79
N SER A 119 15.00 -15.39 -18.92
CA SER A 119 15.89 -14.75 -17.94
C SER A 119 16.35 -15.74 -16.85
N ILE A 120 15.43 -16.55 -16.29
CA ILE A 120 15.79 -17.64 -15.37
C ILE A 120 16.74 -18.61 -16.04
N PHE A 121 16.45 -19.02 -17.29
CA PHE A 121 17.28 -19.96 -18.01
C PHE A 121 18.69 -19.42 -18.19
N ALA A 122 18.82 -18.18 -18.66
CA ALA A 122 20.10 -17.50 -18.83
C ALA A 122 20.85 -17.37 -17.51
N TRP A 123 20.20 -16.99 -16.41
CA TRP A 123 20.84 -16.92 -15.10
C TRP A 123 21.35 -18.30 -14.62
N ARG A 124 20.55 -19.36 -14.80
CA ARG A 124 20.95 -20.74 -14.44
C ARG A 124 22.13 -21.22 -15.28
N LEU A 125 22.16 -20.86 -16.57
CA LEU A 125 23.27 -21.14 -17.47
C LEU A 125 24.54 -20.40 -17.03
N LEU A 126 24.45 -19.10 -16.80
CA LEU A 126 25.57 -18.24 -16.39
C LEU A 126 26.16 -18.62 -15.03
N ASN A 127 25.35 -19.21 -14.15
CA ASN A 127 25.78 -19.65 -12.82
C ASN A 127 26.05 -21.17 -12.73
N ASN A 128 26.16 -21.89 -13.86
CA ASN A 128 26.41 -23.34 -13.91
C ASN A 128 25.41 -24.21 -13.10
N PHE A 129 24.17 -23.75 -12.92
CA PHE A 129 23.08 -24.43 -12.21
C PHE A 129 22.18 -25.30 -13.13
N ILE A 130 22.76 -25.95 -14.13
CA ILE A 130 22.09 -26.94 -14.98
C ILE A 130 23.04 -28.15 -15.12
N PRO A 131 22.73 -29.30 -14.49
CA PRO A 131 21.96 -30.34 -15.18
C PRO A 131 21.02 -31.15 -14.27
N VAL A 132 19.71 -31.03 -14.52
CA VAL A 132 18.68 -31.84 -13.85
C VAL A 132 18.84 -33.32 -14.22
N ASP A 133 19.24 -33.62 -15.46
CA ASP A 133 19.36 -34.98 -15.98
C ASP A 133 20.42 -35.82 -15.25
N ALA A 134 21.57 -35.22 -14.91
CA ALA A 134 22.64 -35.94 -14.21
C ALA A 134 22.22 -36.29 -12.77
N ARG A 135 21.61 -35.35 -12.05
CA ARG A 135 21.08 -35.58 -10.70
C ARG A 135 19.88 -36.53 -10.66
N LEU A 136 19.05 -36.55 -11.69
CA LEU A 136 17.94 -37.51 -11.82
C LEU A 136 18.47 -38.92 -12.08
N LYS A 137 19.47 -39.06 -12.96
CA LYS A 137 20.16 -40.34 -13.20
C LYS A 137 20.83 -40.88 -11.93
N GLU A 138 21.51 -40.04 -11.17
CA GLU A 138 22.11 -40.42 -9.88
C GLU A 138 21.09 -40.94 -8.85
N LYS A 139 19.82 -40.50 -8.97
CA LYS A 139 18.71 -40.93 -8.11
C LYS A 139 17.88 -42.07 -8.70
N GLY A 140 18.34 -42.70 -9.79
CA GLY A 140 17.65 -43.82 -10.44
C GLY A 140 16.36 -43.41 -11.17
N MET A 141 16.18 -42.12 -11.47
CA MET A 141 15.04 -41.61 -12.21
C MET A 141 15.42 -41.41 -13.69
N VAL A 142 14.59 -41.93 -14.60
CA VAL A 142 14.77 -41.82 -16.05
C VAL A 142 13.60 -41.03 -16.62
N ILE A 143 13.86 -40.04 -17.47
CA ILE A 143 12.81 -39.39 -18.26
C ILE A 143 12.40 -40.37 -19.35
N VAL A 144 11.17 -40.88 -19.26
CA VAL A 144 10.66 -41.94 -20.14
C VAL A 144 9.72 -41.35 -21.17
N SER A 145 10.27 -40.71 -22.18
CA SER A 145 9.56 -40.53 -23.44
C SER A 145 10.58 -40.43 -24.57
N LYS A 146 10.29 -41.16 -25.67
CA LYS A 146 10.87 -40.86 -26.98
C LYS A 146 9.98 -39.77 -27.57
N CYS A 147 10.56 -38.75 -28.23
CA CYS A 147 9.73 -37.71 -28.84
C CYS A 147 8.78 -38.34 -29.87
N CYS A 148 7.48 -38.05 -29.79
CA CYS A 148 6.50 -38.48 -30.80
C CYS A 148 6.78 -37.86 -32.19
N CYS A 149 7.59 -36.81 -32.24
CA CYS A 149 7.99 -36.11 -33.45
C CYS A 149 9.13 -36.79 -34.23
N CYS A 150 10.07 -37.47 -33.55
CA CYS A 150 11.31 -37.94 -34.17
C CYS A 150 11.87 -39.26 -33.61
N GLU A 151 11.18 -39.89 -32.66
CA GLU A 151 11.53 -41.17 -32.00
C GLU A 151 12.91 -41.27 -31.31
N ASN A 152 13.65 -40.16 -31.20
CA ASN A 152 14.93 -40.09 -30.47
C ASN A 152 14.71 -39.93 -28.95
N ILE A 153 15.80 -40.18 -28.18
CA ILE A 153 15.86 -39.92 -26.74
C ILE A 153 15.62 -38.42 -26.51
N GLU A 154 14.63 -38.11 -25.67
CA GLU A 154 14.17 -36.75 -25.44
C GLU A 154 15.19 -35.98 -24.58
N THR A 155 15.84 -34.97 -25.18
CA THR A 155 16.78 -34.07 -24.50
C THR A 155 16.07 -32.78 -24.09
N ILE A 156 16.60 -32.06 -23.10
CA ILE A 156 16.08 -30.74 -22.67
C ILE A 156 15.94 -29.78 -23.87
N GLU A 157 16.90 -29.81 -24.79
CA GLU A 157 16.87 -28.97 -26.00
C GLU A 157 15.69 -29.33 -26.92
N HIS A 158 15.39 -30.63 -27.05
CA HIS A 158 14.27 -31.13 -27.85
C HIS A 158 12.91 -30.85 -27.21
N LEU A 159 12.81 -31.01 -25.88
CA LEU A 159 11.57 -30.83 -25.11
C LEU A 159 11.15 -29.35 -25.03
N PHE A 160 12.11 -28.43 -24.96
CA PHE A 160 11.83 -27.03 -24.62
C PHE A 160 12.09 -26.01 -25.73
N LEU A 161 12.97 -26.30 -26.71
CA LEU A 161 13.38 -25.28 -27.69
C LEU A 161 12.87 -25.55 -29.11
N ASN A 162 12.71 -26.81 -29.52
CA ASN A 162 12.55 -27.15 -30.94
C ASN A 162 11.30 -27.97 -31.32
N SER A 163 10.44 -28.39 -30.39
CA SER A 163 9.20 -29.09 -30.75
C SER A 163 8.02 -28.12 -30.96
N SER A 164 7.20 -28.39 -31.98
CA SER A 164 5.96 -27.64 -32.25
C SER A 164 4.93 -27.76 -31.13
N SER A 165 5.04 -28.80 -30.29
CA SER A 165 4.19 -29.08 -29.14
C SER A 165 4.45 -28.18 -27.92
N VAL A 166 5.57 -27.45 -27.88
CA VAL A 166 5.87 -26.45 -26.82
C VAL A 166 4.80 -25.36 -26.73
N LYS A 167 4.00 -25.16 -27.80
CA LYS A 167 2.92 -24.18 -27.81
C LYS A 167 1.65 -24.62 -27.05
N GLU A 168 1.47 -25.90 -26.74
CA GLU A 168 0.16 -26.43 -26.33
C GLU A 168 0.11 -27.25 -25.03
N VAL A 169 1.23 -27.51 -24.34
CA VAL A 169 1.20 -28.29 -23.07
C VAL A 169 2.06 -27.64 -21.98
N PRO A 170 1.47 -27.14 -20.87
CA PRO A 170 2.20 -26.74 -19.68
C PRO A 170 2.22 -27.89 -18.65
N GLY A 171 3.38 -28.54 -18.47
CA GLY A 171 3.63 -29.52 -17.39
C GLY A 171 4.45 -30.74 -17.81
N VAL A 172 5.27 -31.28 -16.90
CA VAL A 172 6.06 -32.51 -17.13
C VAL A 172 5.43 -33.67 -16.35
N LEU A 173 5.15 -34.78 -17.03
CA LEU A 173 4.74 -36.04 -16.41
C LEU A 173 5.98 -36.81 -15.93
N ILE A 174 6.01 -37.18 -14.66
CA ILE A 174 7.13 -37.92 -14.05
C ILE A 174 6.58 -39.20 -13.40
N ARG A 175 7.34 -40.29 -13.40
CA ARG A 175 7.03 -41.48 -12.60
C ARG A 175 7.95 -41.56 -11.39
N ASP A 176 7.40 -41.93 -10.24
CA ASP A 176 8.23 -42.21 -9.07
C ASP A 176 8.94 -43.57 -9.19
N SER A 177 9.82 -43.86 -8.23
CA SER A 177 10.59 -45.11 -8.12
C SER A 177 9.73 -46.38 -8.01
N ARG A 178 8.41 -46.25 -7.84
CA ARG A 178 7.44 -47.35 -7.76
C ARG A 178 6.50 -47.39 -8.98
N GLY A 179 6.79 -46.58 -10.00
CA GLY A 179 6.05 -46.52 -11.26
C GLY A 179 4.76 -45.70 -11.24
N LYS A 180 4.46 -44.99 -10.14
CA LYS A 180 3.26 -44.14 -10.04
C LYS A 180 3.48 -42.83 -10.80
N LEU A 181 2.51 -42.45 -11.64
CA LEU A 181 2.51 -41.18 -12.37
C LEU A 181 2.25 -40.00 -11.42
N ILE A 182 3.07 -38.97 -11.55
CA ILE A 182 3.00 -37.70 -10.83
C ILE A 182 3.09 -36.58 -11.88
N MET A 183 2.10 -35.69 -11.92
CA MET A 183 2.17 -34.46 -12.72
C MET A 183 2.93 -33.40 -11.93
N ALA A 184 3.97 -32.81 -12.53
CA ALA A 184 4.54 -31.55 -12.08
C ALA A 184 3.93 -30.42 -12.92
N TYR A 185 2.95 -29.71 -12.34
CA TYR A 185 2.31 -28.55 -12.97
C TYR A 185 3.24 -27.33 -12.93
N TYR A 186 3.40 -26.68 -14.07
CA TYR A 186 3.78 -25.26 -14.15
C TYR A 186 2.70 -24.60 -15.02
N ASP A 187 1.71 -24.00 -14.40
CA ASP A 187 0.52 -23.50 -15.07
C ASP A 187 0.87 -22.24 -15.88
N PHE A 188 0.76 -22.32 -17.20
CA PHE A 188 1.00 -21.18 -18.10
C PHE A 188 0.26 -21.36 -19.42
N LEU A 189 -1.07 -21.20 -19.45
CA LEU A 189 -1.81 -20.98 -20.69
C LEU A 189 -3.12 -20.19 -20.47
N GLY A 190 -3.42 -19.30 -21.43
CA GLY A 190 -4.74 -19.27 -22.08
C GLY A 190 -5.90 -18.61 -21.36
N ASP A 191 -6.19 -17.38 -21.78
CA ASP A 191 -7.53 -16.78 -21.89
C ASP A 191 -8.51 -16.88 -20.69
N GLN A 192 -8.07 -16.35 -19.56
CA GLN A 192 -8.89 -15.56 -18.64
C GLN A 192 -7.96 -14.46 -18.12
N THR A 193 -8.22 -13.20 -18.43
CA THR A 193 -7.40 -12.03 -18.06
C THR A 193 -7.36 -11.72 -16.55
N ASN A 194 -7.64 -12.68 -15.66
CA ASN A 194 -7.81 -12.42 -14.23
C ASN A 194 -7.01 -13.28 -13.24
N THR A 195 -6.15 -14.22 -13.64
CA THR A 195 -5.55 -15.15 -12.62
C THR A 195 -4.02 -15.17 -12.50
N PHE A 196 -3.27 -14.40 -13.30
CA PHE A 196 -1.80 -14.29 -13.09
C PHE A 196 -1.41 -13.28 -11.97
N ALA A 197 -2.25 -12.28 -11.70
CA ALA A 197 -2.03 -11.34 -10.58
C ALA A 197 -2.33 -11.96 -9.20
N GLU A 198 -3.10 -13.06 -9.15
CA GLU A 198 -3.51 -13.68 -7.90
C GLU A 198 -2.44 -14.57 -7.27
N LEU A 199 -1.48 -15.08 -8.05
CA LEU A 199 -0.49 -16.06 -7.59
C LEU A 199 0.81 -15.47 -7.00
N TYR A 200 1.06 -14.16 -7.15
CA TYR A 200 2.24 -13.49 -6.58
C TYR A 200 1.93 -12.34 -5.62
N GLY A 201 0.67 -12.19 -5.22
CA GLY A 201 0.26 -11.29 -4.16
C GLY A 201 0.55 -11.85 -2.77
N PHE A 202 1.81 -12.14 -2.43
CA PHE A 202 2.18 -12.10 -1.02
C PHE A 202 2.11 -10.62 -0.63
N LEU A 203 0.97 -10.24 -0.06
CA LEU A 203 0.97 -9.07 0.81
C LEU A 203 2.12 -9.29 1.80
N GLU A 204 3.08 -8.39 1.83
CA GLU A 204 4.23 -8.54 2.74
C GLU A 204 3.72 -8.64 4.19
N VAL A 205 2.57 -8.03 4.40
CA VAL A 205 1.81 -7.93 5.62
C VAL A 205 0.57 -8.84 5.51
N PRO A 206 0.32 -9.79 6.43
CA PRO A 206 -0.81 -10.73 6.35
C PRO A 206 -2.17 -10.07 6.69
N ILE A 207 -2.52 -9.00 5.97
CA ILE A 207 -3.82 -8.32 6.02
C ILE A 207 -4.76 -9.03 5.04
N PRO A 208 -5.94 -9.52 5.47
CA PRO A 208 -6.93 -10.10 4.58
C PRO A 208 -7.35 -9.12 3.48
N LYS A 209 -7.50 -9.58 2.22
CA LYS A 209 -7.98 -8.72 1.11
C LYS A 209 -9.31 -8.03 1.44
N ASN A 210 -10.22 -8.74 2.12
CA ASN A 210 -11.52 -8.20 2.53
C ASN A 210 -11.45 -7.12 3.62
N ASN A 211 -10.27 -6.89 4.19
CA ASN A 211 -10.01 -5.81 5.14
C ASN A 211 -9.44 -4.55 4.47
N ILE A 212 -9.27 -4.54 3.15
CA ILE A 212 -8.72 -3.41 2.40
C ILE A 212 -9.89 -2.76 1.64
N TYR A 213 -10.16 -1.49 1.93
CA TYR A 213 -11.30 -0.74 1.40
C TYR A 213 -10.83 0.40 0.48
N PRO A 214 -10.42 0.09 -0.76
CA PRO A 214 -9.94 1.10 -1.71
C PRO A 214 -11.07 2.03 -2.19
N ILE A 215 -10.66 3.15 -2.78
CA ILE A 215 -11.56 4.07 -3.49
C ILE A 215 -11.65 3.60 -4.94
N HIS A 216 -12.79 3.02 -5.34
CA HIS A 216 -12.92 2.40 -6.66
C HIS A 216 -12.96 3.45 -7.77
N TYR A 217 -12.22 3.20 -8.84
CA TYR A 217 -12.18 4.11 -9.99
C TYR A 217 -13.50 4.14 -10.77
N SER A 218 -13.91 5.35 -11.15
CA SER A 218 -14.91 5.63 -12.17
C SER A 218 -14.53 6.95 -12.86
N PRO A 219 -14.84 7.16 -14.16
CA PRO A 219 -14.48 8.40 -14.88
C PRO A 219 -15.07 9.70 -14.28
N SER A 220 -16.15 9.58 -13.50
CA SER A 220 -16.80 10.69 -12.79
C SER A 220 -16.32 10.77 -11.35
N ALA A 221 -15.68 11.88 -10.97
CA ALA A 221 -15.22 12.11 -9.60
C ALA A 221 -16.38 12.11 -8.59
N GLU A 222 -17.54 12.62 -9.00
CA GLU A 222 -18.78 12.57 -8.22
C GLU A 222 -19.25 11.13 -7.98
N ALA A 223 -19.21 10.28 -9.02
CA ALA A 223 -19.62 8.89 -8.89
C ALA A 223 -18.70 8.12 -7.94
N VAL A 224 -17.38 8.39 -7.99
CA VAL A 224 -16.42 7.80 -7.06
C VAL A 224 -16.68 8.26 -5.62
N ALA A 225 -16.95 9.55 -5.38
CA ALA A 225 -17.26 10.05 -4.04
C ALA A 225 -18.55 9.42 -3.49
N LYS A 226 -19.61 9.35 -4.30
CA LYS A 226 -20.89 8.72 -3.94
C LYS A 226 -20.73 7.23 -3.63
N ASP A 227 -19.97 6.49 -4.45
CA ASP A 227 -19.67 5.07 -4.20
C ASP A 227 -18.93 4.89 -2.86
N TYR A 228 -17.88 5.68 -2.64
CA TYR A 228 -17.07 5.51 -1.43
C TYR A 228 -17.85 5.87 -0.17
N GLU A 229 -18.64 6.95 -0.21
CA GLU A 229 -19.54 7.30 0.88
C GLU A 229 -20.58 6.21 1.15
N ALA A 230 -21.24 5.68 0.10
CA ALA A 230 -22.24 4.62 0.26
C ALA A 230 -21.64 3.36 0.90
N ARG A 231 -20.41 2.97 0.51
CA ARG A 231 -19.71 1.84 1.13
C ARG A 231 -19.35 2.09 2.58
N LEU A 232 -18.91 3.30 2.94
CA LEU A 232 -18.65 3.66 4.33
C LEU A 232 -19.91 3.66 5.19
N ARG A 233 -21.02 4.17 4.66
CA ARG A 233 -22.33 4.15 5.34
C ARG A 233 -22.78 2.71 5.58
N LYS A 234 -22.64 1.84 4.58
CA LYS A 234 -22.92 0.41 4.74
C LYS A 234 -22.06 -0.24 5.84
N LEU A 235 -20.77 0.10 5.93
CA LEU A 235 -19.91 -0.42 7.01
C LEU A 235 -20.36 0.06 8.40
N VAL A 236 -20.95 1.25 8.51
CA VAL A 236 -21.57 1.74 9.75
C VAL A 236 -22.86 0.97 10.06
N GLU A 237 -23.73 0.79 9.07
CA GLU A 237 -24.98 0.03 9.19
C GLU A 237 -24.71 -1.43 9.62
N ASP A 238 -23.70 -2.06 9.01
CA ASP A 238 -23.24 -3.41 9.31
C ASP A 238 -22.43 -3.49 10.62
N LYS A 239 -22.26 -2.37 11.34
CA LYS A 239 -21.53 -2.24 12.61
C LYS A 239 -20.05 -2.62 12.52
N VAL A 240 -19.47 -2.57 11.33
CA VAL A 240 -18.02 -2.72 11.10
C VAL A 240 -17.28 -1.44 11.49
N LEU A 241 -17.84 -0.27 11.21
CA LEU A 241 -17.30 1.02 11.64
C LEU A 241 -18.23 1.66 12.70
N PRO A 242 -17.70 2.11 13.85
CA PRO A 242 -18.51 2.84 14.81
C PRO A 242 -18.76 4.28 14.34
N LEU A 243 -19.83 4.90 14.83
CA LEU A 243 -19.99 6.35 14.73
C LEU A 243 -19.27 7.07 15.87
N SER A 244 -18.62 8.18 15.54
CA SER A 244 -18.11 9.14 16.52
C SER A 244 -19.27 9.88 17.21
N PRO A 245 -19.01 10.57 18.34
CA PRO A 245 -20.01 11.44 18.98
C PRO A 245 -20.56 12.55 18.07
N THR A 246 -19.85 12.90 17.00
CA THR A 246 -20.27 13.88 16.00
C THR A 246 -21.10 13.28 14.86
N GLY A 247 -21.39 11.97 14.87
CA GLY A 247 -22.25 11.31 13.89
C GLY A 247 -21.56 10.89 12.58
N PHE A 248 -20.22 10.93 12.53
CA PHE A 248 -19.42 10.50 11.38
C PHE A 248 -18.69 9.18 11.66
N PRO A 249 -18.34 8.36 10.65
CA PRO A 249 -17.62 7.11 10.84
C PRO A 249 -16.30 7.37 11.56
N GLN A 250 -16.03 6.63 12.64
CA GLN A 250 -14.85 6.83 13.48
C GLN A 250 -13.75 5.83 13.12
N PHE A 251 -12.55 6.36 12.89
CA PHE A 251 -11.33 5.60 12.64
C PHE A 251 -10.38 5.70 13.83
N ASP A 252 -9.55 4.69 14.08
CA ASP A 252 -8.58 4.73 15.18
C ASP A 252 -7.42 5.66 14.85
N LEU A 253 -6.87 5.55 13.64
CA LEU A 253 -5.72 6.35 13.20
C LEU A 253 -5.89 6.82 11.76
N MET A 254 -5.66 8.12 11.51
CA MET A 254 -5.41 8.64 10.16
C MET A 254 -3.96 9.11 10.03
N LEU A 255 -3.28 8.59 9.01
CA LEU A 255 -1.91 8.95 8.67
C LEU A 255 -1.94 9.95 7.51
N LEU A 256 -1.58 11.20 7.78
CA LEU A 256 -1.73 12.30 6.84
C LEU A 256 -0.38 12.93 6.53
N GLY A 257 -0.12 13.16 5.23
CA GLY A 257 0.93 14.07 4.78
C GLY A 257 0.49 15.54 4.83
N LEU A 258 1.43 16.43 4.51
CA LEU A 258 1.18 17.87 4.38
C LEU A 258 1.81 18.36 3.08
N GLY A 259 1.08 19.17 2.31
CA GLY A 259 1.70 19.89 1.20
C GLY A 259 2.37 21.21 1.60
N PRO A 260 3.29 21.73 0.77
CA PRO A 260 3.94 23.03 1.01
C PRO A 260 2.96 24.21 1.07
N ASP A 261 1.79 24.07 0.46
CA ASP A 261 0.67 25.00 0.48
C ASP A 261 -0.29 24.78 1.67
N GLY A 262 0.00 23.84 2.56
CA GLY A 262 -0.81 23.52 3.73
C GLY A 262 -2.06 22.68 3.45
N HIS A 263 -2.18 22.13 2.24
CA HIS A 263 -3.24 21.18 1.92
C HIS A 263 -3.02 19.86 2.67
N VAL A 264 -4.12 19.17 2.98
CA VAL A 264 -4.14 17.83 3.57
C VAL A 264 -5.14 16.99 2.78
N ALA A 265 -4.87 15.71 2.57
CA ALA A 265 -5.67 14.89 1.66
C ALA A 265 -5.82 15.59 0.29
N SER A 266 -7.03 15.73 -0.24
CA SER A 266 -7.28 16.61 -1.40
C SER A 266 -8.02 17.91 -1.03
N LEU A 267 -7.78 18.41 0.18
CA LEU A 267 -8.36 19.64 0.72
C LEU A 267 -7.39 20.81 0.53
N PHE A 268 -7.57 21.61 -0.53
CA PHE A 268 -6.64 22.69 -0.90
C PHE A 268 -7.05 24.09 -0.37
N PRO A 269 -6.10 25.01 -0.15
CA PRO A 269 -6.39 26.40 0.19
C PRO A 269 -7.16 27.13 -0.92
N ASN A 270 -7.84 28.24 -0.56
CA ASN A 270 -8.50 29.17 -1.49
C ASN A 270 -9.57 28.54 -2.42
N ARG A 271 -10.12 27.39 -2.08
CA ARG A 271 -11.10 26.70 -2.93
C ARG A 271 -12.33 26.31 -2.11
N THR A 272 -13.50 26.58 -2.68
CA THR A 272 -14.76 26.06 -2.16
C THR A 272 -14.79 24.58 -2.50
N GLN A 273 -14.52 23.74 -1.51
CA GLN A 273 -14.80 22.33 -1.66
C GLN A 273 -16.31 22.16 -1.61
N PRO A 274 -16.91 21.33 -2.46
CA PRO A 274 -18.34 21.02 -2.37
C PRO A 274 -18.57 20.22 -1.09
N ASN A 275 -18.66 20.91 0.04
CA ASN A 275 -18.84 20.33 1.36
C ASN A 275 -20.15 20.87 1.91
N ASN A 276 -21.25 20.14 1.74
CA ASN A 276 -22.30 20.27 2.74
C ASN A 276 -21.71 19.77 4.06
N LEU A 277 -22.11 20.39 5.17
CA LEU A 277 -21.62 20.03 6.51
C LEU A 277 -21.87 18.56 6.91
N TYR A 278 -22.66 17.84 6.11
CA TYR A 278 -23.10 16.46 6.35
C TYR A 278 -22.48 15.43 5.38
N ASP A 279 -21.77 15.87 4.35
CA ASP A 279 -21.15 14.96 3.37
C ASP A 279 -19.96 14.26 4.01
N TRP A 280 -19.85 12.94 3.83
CA TRP A 280 -18.73 12.17 4.39
C TRP A 280 -17.54 12.20 3.44
N VAL A 281 -17.83 12.14 2.14
CA VAL A 281 -16.83 12.14 1.06
C VAL A 281 -17.20 13.22 0.06
N THR A 282 -16.21 13.99 -0.38
CA THR A 282 -16.36 15.00 -1.44
C THR A 282 -15.38 14.74 -2.59
N TYR A 283 -15.50 15.53 -3.64
CA TYR A 283 -14.63 15.48 -4.81
C TYR A 283 -14.30 16.87 -5.31
N ILE A 284 -13.18 16.98 -6.02
CA ILE A 284 -12.78 18.17 -6.77
C ILE A 284 -12.40 17.75 -8.20
N ASN A 285 -12.66 18.63 -9.16
CA ASN A 285 -12.35 18.37 -10.58
C ASN A 285 -11.15 19.19 -11.07
N ASP A 286 -10.65 20.10 -10.25
CA ASP A 286 -9.73 21.17 -10.63
C ASP A 286 -8.60 21.35 -9.59
N SER A 287 -8.11 20.24 -9.03
CA SER A 287 -6.94 20.25 -8.15
C SER A 287 -5.79 21.06 -8.79
N PRO A 288 -5.13 21.95 -8.02
CA PRO A 288 -3.98 22.71 -8.52
C PRO A 288 -2.76 21.83 -8.79
N LYS A 289 -2.79 20.57 -8.35
CA LYS A 289 -1.75 19.56 -8.58
C LYS A 289 -2.31 18.42 -9.44
N PRO A 290 -1.61 17.96 -10.49
CA PRO A 290 -2.07 16.83 -11.29
C PRO A 290 -2.10 15.53 -10.46
N PRO A 291 -3.00 14.58 -10.79
CA PRO A 291 -4.18 14.73 -11.65
C PRO A 291 -5.24 15.68 -11.04
N PRO A 292 -6.06 16.36 -11.88
CA PRO A 292 -6.97 17.41 -11.42
C PRO A 292 -8.20 16.86 -10.66
N LYS A 293 -8.69 15.68 -11.04
CA LYS A 293 -9.83 15.02 -10.42
C LYS A 293 -9.39 14.23 -9.19
N ARG A 294 -9.97 14.52 -8.03
CA ARG A 294 -9.64 13.89 -6.75
C ARG A 294 -10.87 13.68 -5.88
N ILE A 295 -10.84 12.64 -5.06
CA ILE A 295 -11.85 12.32 -4.04
C ILE A 295 -11.18 12.42 -2.70
N THR A 296 -11.90 12.88 -1.69
CA THR A 296 -11.35 13.08 -0.35
C THR A 296 -12.43 13.02 0.71
N PHE A 297 -12.06 12.56 1.90
CA PHE A 297 -12.84 12.79 3.11
C PHE A 297 -12.98 14.28 3.36
N THR A 298 -14.15 14.64 3.86
CA THR A 298 -14.43 15.99 4.34
C THR A 298 -13.80 16.18 5.73
N PHE A 299 -13.62 17.42 6.17
CA PHE A 299 -13.10 17.69 7.52
C PHE A 299 -13.93 17.04 8.64
N PRO A 300 -15.28 16.99 8.59
CA PRO A 300 -16.05 16.24 9.58
C PRO A 300 -15.65 14.76 9.73
N VAL A 301 -15.36 14.06 8.63
CA VAL A 301 -14.88 12.68 8.67
C VAL A 301 -13.41 12.60 9.08
N ILE A 302 -12.55 13.52 8.63
CA ILE A 302 -11.15 13.52 9.09
C ILE A 302 -11.08 13.72 10.61
N ASN A 303 -11.88 14.65 11.15
CA ASN A 303 -11.90 15.00 12.57
C ASN A 303 -12.69 14.02 13.45
N SER A 304 -13.40 13.04 12.87
CA SER A 304 -14.03 11.95 13.64
C SER A 304 -13.01 10.90 14.11
N ALA A 305 -11.81 10.87 13.53
CA ALA A 305 -10.74 9.98 13.92
C ALA A 305 -10.34 10.18 15.39
N LYS A 306 -10.04 9.08 16.09
CA LYS A 306 -9.46 9.14 17.44
C LYS A 306 -8.10 9.84 17.39
N HIS A 307 -7.23 9.35 16.52
CA HIS A 307 -5.86 9.86 16.39
C HIS A 307 -5.60 10.31 14.95
N ILE A 308 -4.95 11.45 14.80
CA ILE A 308 -4.32 11.87 13.55
C ILE A 308 -2.82 11.97 13.80
N ALA A 309 -2.02 11.32 12.95
CA ALA A 309 -0.58 11.52 12.89
C ALA A 309 -0.22 12.19 11.57
N MET A 310 0.29 13.42 11.68
CA MET A 310 0.88 14.17 10.59
C MET A 310 2.32 13.71 10.41
N VAL A 311 2.66 13.18 9.25
CA VAL A 311 4.03 12.74 8.91
C VAL A 311 4.54 13.68 7.83
N VAL A 312 5.50 14.52 8.17
CA VAL A 312 5.94 15.62 7.32
C VAL A 312 7.46 15.69 7.33
N THR A 313 8.07 15.47 6.17
CA THR A 313 9.52 15.51 5.98
C THR A 313 9.85 16.44 4.81
N GLY A 314 11.01 17.09 4.87
CA GLY A 314 11.47 18.01 3.83
C GLY A 314 11.22 19.49 4.11
N ALA A 315 12.08 20.33 3.53
CA ALA A 315 12.11 21.76 3.78
C ALA A 315 10.98 22.54 3.07
N GLU A 316 10.38 21.95 2.04
CA GLU A 316 9.30 22.58 1.27
C GLU A 316 8.04 22.78 2.13
N GLU A 317 7.83 21.87 3.08
CA GLU A 317 6.69 21.82 3.99
C GLU A 317 6.86 22.76 5.19
N ALA A 318 8.08 23.19 5.49
CA ALA A 318 8.43 23.92 6.71
C ALA A 318 7.61 25.21 6.91
N LYS A 319 7.25 25.88 5.81
CA LYS A 319 6.39 27.08 5.87
C LYS A 319 4.99 26.74 6.36
N ALA A 320 4.38 25.67 5.84
CA ALA A 320 3.06 25.24 6.25
C ALA A 320 3.05 24.71 7.69
N VAL A 321 4.13 24.03 8.10
CA VAL A 321 4.33 23.55 9.48
C VAL A 321 4.33 24.70 10.47
N VAL A 322 5.21 25.70 10.30
CA VAL A 322 5.29 26.82 11.25
C VAL A 322 3.99 27.63 11.30
N ILE A 323 3.36 27.89 10.14
CA ILE A 323 2.08 28.60 10.09
C ILE A 323 1.01 27.90 10.93
N THR A 324 0.98 26.57 10.87
CA THR A 324 -0.03 25.76 11.55
C THR A 324 0.25 25.61 13.04
N LEU A 325 1.48 25.21 13.40
CA LEU A 325 1.85 24.92 14.80
C LEU A 325 1.93 26.19 15.65
N GLU A 326 2.43 27.29 15.11
CA GLU A 326 2.46 28.60 15.80
C GLU A 326 1.15 29.39 15.66
N ASN A 327 0.13 28.80 15.02
CA ASN A 327 -1.18 29.43 14.81
C ASN A 327 -1.06 30.84 14.18
N LEU A 328 -0.14 31.00 13.23
CA LEU A 328 0.10 32.28 12.57
C LEU A 328 -1.15 32.72 11.81
N GLN A 329 -1.49 34.00 11.93
CA GLN A 329 -2.71 34.57 11.35
C GLN A 329 -2.53 34.80 9.84
N VAL A 330 -2.65 33.73 9.05
CA VAL A 330 -2.71 33.80 7.58
C VAL A 330 -4.15 33.78 7.08
N ARG A 331 -4.42 34.51 5.99
CA ARG A 331 -5.73 34.54 5.32
C ARG A 331 -5.60 34.14 3.84
N PRO A 332 -6.40 33.15 3.37
CA PRO A 332 -7.23 32.27 4.19
C PRO A 332 -6.39 31.35 5.09
N ARG A 333 -7.03 30.75 6.09
CA ARG A 333 -6.39 29.71 6.92
C ARG A 333 -6.04 28.49 6.05
N LEU A 334 -4.89 27.90 6.32
CA LEU A 334 -4.45 26.68 5.64
C LEU A 334 -5.37 25.49 6.01
N PRO A 335 -5.66 24.56 5.10
CA PRO A 335 -6.47 23.37 5.36
C PRO A 335 -6.04 22.56 6.60
N CYS A 336 -4.73 22.33 6.78
CA CYS A 336 -4.17 21.62 7.93
C CYS A 336 -4.49 22.26 9.30
N TYR A 337 -4.81 23.55 9.35
CA TYR A 337 -5.23 24.23 10.58
C TYR A 337 -6.56 23.69 11.13
N TRP A 338 -7.40 23.10 10.27
CA TRP A 338 -8.72 22.62 10.65
C TRP A 338 -8.73 21.20 11.22
N LEU A 339 -7.56 20.55 11.32
CA LEU A 339 -7.41 19.24 11.92
C LEU A 339 -7.61 19.29 13.44
N LYS A 340 -8.65 18.59 13.90
CA LYS A 340 -9.10 18.53 15.28
C LYS A 340 -9.67 17.12 15.57
N PRO A 341 -8.80 16.10 15.71
CA PRO A 341 -9.23 14.74 16.01
C PRO A 341 -9.85 14.65 17.41
N GLN A 342 -10.45 13.50 17.73
CA GLN A 342 -11.16 13.30 19.00
C GLN A 342 -10.22 13.15 20.20
N VAL A 343 -9.04 12.56 20.01
CA VAL A 343 -8.10 12.24 21.10
C VAL A 343 -6.76 12.95 20.94
N SER A 344 -6.02 12.71 19.85
CA SER A 344 -4.70 13.32 19.67
C SER A 344 -4.35 13.68 18.24
N LEU A 345 -3.62 14.80 18.12
CA LEU A 345 -2.96 15.24 16.89
C LEU A 345 -1.45 15.23 17.12
N THR A 346 -0.76 14.25 16.55
CA THR A 346 0.70 14.10 16.68
C THR A 346 1.39 14.51 15.39
N TRP A 347 2.42 15.35 15.48
CA TRP A 347 3.26 15.75 14.35
C TRP A 347 4.60 15.04 14.44
N PHE A 348 4.93 14.28 13.40
CA PHE A 348 6.24 13.67 13.18
C PHE A 348 6.96 14.46 12.09
N LEU A 349 8.01 15.17 12.50
CA LEU A 349 8.78 16.07 11.64
C LEU A 349 10.23 15.61 11.54
N ASP A 350 10.87 15.81 10.40
CA ASP A 350 12.34 15.89 10.34
C ASP A 350 12.82 17.32 10.63
N TRP A 351 14.14 17.53 10.71
CA TRP A 351 14.71 18.85 10.93
C TRP A 351 14.38 19.82 9.81
N ASP A 352 14.30 19.35 8.57
CA ASP A 352 14.01 20.19 7.42
C ASP A 352 12.58 20.74 7.46
N ALA A 353 11.58 19.89 7.75
CA ALA A 353 10.19 20.30 7.95
C ALA A 353 10.00 21.14 9.21
N ALA A 354 10.82 20.93 10.24
CA ALA A 354 10.82 21.72 11.46
C ALA A 354 11.66 23.01 11.39
N SER A 355 12.39 23.26 10.29
CA SER A 355 13.44 24.28 10.20
C SER A 355 13.00 25.71 10.50
N LYS A 356 11.69 26.00 10.39
CA LYS A 356 11.10 27.31 10.67
C LYS A 356 10.42 27.40 12.05
N LEU A 357 10.37 26.31 12.81
CA LEU A 357 9.82 26.31 14.16
C LEU A 357 10.77 26.97 15.16
N PRO A 358 10.25 27.65 16.19
CA PRO A 358 11.07 28.21 17.24
C PRO A 358 11.77 27.12 18.07
N HIS A 359 12.88 27.49 18.72
CA HIS A 359 13.75 26.56 19.46
C HIS A 359 13.05 25.79 20.59
N ASN A 360 11.95 26.31 21.14
CA ASN A 360 11.16 25.65 22.20
C ASN A 360 10.56 24.29 21.76
N PHE A 361 10.44 24.02 20.46
CA PHE A 361 9.99 22.71 19.96
C PHE A 361 11.07 21.63 20.01
N TYR A 362 12.34 22.01 20.13
CA TYR A 362 13.49 21.08 20.12
C TYR A 362 13.93 20.64 21.52
N GLN A 363 13.33 21.20 22.58
CA GLN A 363 13.76 21.03 23.97
C GLN A 363 12.89 20.06 24.79
N LYS A 364 12.17 19.12 24.17
CA LYS A 364 11.21 18.25 24.86
C LYS A 364 11.43 16.76 24.64
#